data_AF-A0A0M5LU80-F1
#
_entry.id   AF-A0A0M5LU80-F1
#
_cell.length_a   1.000
_cell.length_b   1.000
_cell.length_c   1.000
_cell.angle_alpha   90.00
_cell.angle_beta   90.00
_cell.angle_gamma   90.00
#
_symmetry.space_group_name_H-M   'P 1'
#
loop_
_entity.id
_entity.type
_entity.pdbx_description
1 polymer ?
#
loop_
_entity_poly.entity_id
_entity_poly.type
_entity_poly.pdbx_seq_one_letter_code
_entity_poly.pdbx_strand_id
1 'polypeptide(L)'
;MVDRFKDIVKSGGENVSSLRVESVLATTPASRGPRWSGCRTTAGELMEHCRATLAGFECPKDVLFVDSLPETVGGKVLKYRLRQAHDGHFTAHA
;
A
#
# COMPACT_ATOMS: atom_id res chain seq x y z
N MET A 1 -9.04 -16.10 7.54
CA MET A 1 -9.68 -14.83 7.11
C MET A 1 -8.56 -13.95 6.57
N VAL A 2 -8.47 -13.77 5.24
CA VAL A 2 -7.30 -13.18 4.55
C VAL A 2 -7.24 -11.66 4.69
N ASP A 3 -8.38 -10.99 4.88
CA ASP A 3 -8.47 -9.56 5.16
C ASP A 3 -9.78 -9.24 5.90
N ARG A 4 -9.86 -8.05 6.52
CA ARG A 4 -11.11 -7.56 7.09
C ARG A 4 -12.00 -7.06 5.97
N PHE A 5 -13.30 -7.38 6.02
CA PHE A 5 -14.27 -6.98 4.99
C PHE A 5 -14.23 -5.47 4.67
N LYS A 6 -14.06 -4.62 5.70
CA LYS A 6 -13.96 -3.16 5.56
C LYS A 6 -12.67 -2.66 4.91
N ASP A 7 -11.64 -3.50 4.84
CA ASP A 7 -10.33 -3.16 4.29
C ASP A 7 -10.17 -3.66 2.84
N ILE A 8 -11.12 -4.45 2.31
CA ILE A 8 -11.17 -4.84 0.89
C ILE A 8 -11.31 -3.61 0.00
N VAL A 9 -10.50 -3.55 -1.05
CA VAL A 9 -10.51 -2.50 -2.08
C VAL A 9 -11.16 -3.05 -3.34
N LYS A 10 -12.09 -2.30 -3.95
CA LYS A 10 -12.69 -2.67 -5.24
C LYS A 10 -11.93 -1.97 -6.36
N SER A 11 -11.39 -2.74 -7.29
CA SER A 11 -10.61 -2.23 -8.44
C SER A 11 -11.06 -2.94 -9.71
N GLY A 12 -11.55 -2.20 -10.71
CA GLY A 12 -11.93 -2.77 -12.01
C GLY A 12 -13.04 -3.83 -11.98
N GLY A 13 -13.90 -3.83 -10.93
CA GLY A 13 -14.93 -4.86 -10.72
C GLY A 13 -14.49 -6.02 -9.83
N GLU A 14 -13.20 -6.11 -9.48
CA GLU A 14 -12.63 -7.19 -8.68
C GLU A 14 -12.37 -6.76 -7.23
N ASN A 15 -12.38 -7.72 -6.29
CA ASN A 15 -12.04 -7.50 -4.89
C ASN A 15 -10.55 -7.72 -4.65
N VAL A 16 -9.84 -6.66 -4.27
CA VAL A 16 -8.40 -6.68 -3.97
C VAL A 16 -8.20 -6.66 -2.45
N SER A 17 -7.42 -7.61 -1.95
CA SER A 17 -7.02 -7.64 -0.53
C SER A 17 -5.81 -6.73 -0.31
N SER A 18 -5.96 -5.81 0.66
CA SER A 18 -4.87 -4.92 1.07
C SER A 18 -3.69 -5.70 1.68
N LEU A 19 -3.98 -6.76 2.45
CA LEU A 19 -2.95 -7.60 3.05
C LEU A 19 -2.11 -8.37 2.02
N ARG A 20 -2.70 -8.78 0.90
CA ARG A 20 -1.95 -9.42 -0.18
C ARG A 20 -0.93 -8.47 -0.80
N VAL A 21 -1.34 -7.24 -1.11
CA VAL A 21 -0.46 -6.21 -1.67
C VAL A 21 0.65 -5.85 -0.66
N GLU A 22 0.29 -5.66 0.60
CA GLU A 22 1.25 -5.39 1.69
C GLU A 22 2.28 -6.53 1.85
N SER A 23 1.85 -7.79 1.73
CA SER A 23 2.74 -8.96 1.84
C SER A 23 3.76 -9.03 0.70
N VAL A 24 3.35 -8.67 -0.52
CA VAL A 24 4.26 -8.61 -1.68
C VAL A 24 5.28 -7.50 -1.49
N LEU A 25 4.85 -6.32 -1.01
CA LEU A 25 5.73 -5.21 -0.67
C LEU A 25 6.70 -5.56 0.48
N ALA A 26 6.25 -6.34 1.47
CA ALA A 26 7.07 -6.82 2.58
C ALA A 26 8.17 -7.80 2.15
N THR A 27 8.01 -8.44 0.98
CA THR A 27 9.01 -9.36 0.42
C THR A 27 10.18 -8.62 -0.22
N THR A 28 9.97 -7.38 -0.66
CA THR A 28 11.03 -6.55 -1.22
C THR A 28 12.05 -6.20 -0.14
N PRO A 29 13.37 -6.39 -0.35
CA PRO A 29 14.39 -6.05 0.66
C PRO A 29 14.36 -4.57 1.08
N ALA A 30 13.77 -3.70 0.25
CA ALA A 30 13.56 -2.28 0.52
C ALA A 30 12.60 -1.98 1.69
N SER A 31 11.71 -2.90 2.07
CA SER A 31 10.70 -2.67 3.12
C SER A 31 11.13 -3.18 4.51
N ARG A 32 12.27 -3.87 4.63
CA ARG A 32 12.65 -4.65 5.82
C ARG A 32 13.68 -3.99 6.74
N GLY A 33 13.70 -2.66 6.83
CA GLY A 33 14.66 -1.90 7.64
C GLY A 33 14.02 -1.06 8.77
N PRO A 34 14.64 -0.96 9.96
CA PRO A 34 14.17 -0.05 11.00
C PRO A 34 14.36 1.40 10.53
N ARG A 35 13.25 2.14 10.40
CA ARG A 35 13.22 3.56 10.02
C ARG A 35 14.03 3.83 8.75
N TRP A 36 13.50 3.47 7.57
CA TRP A 36 13.84 4.03 6.23
C TRP A 36 15.30 4.49 5.99
N SER A 37 16.27 3.86 6.64
CA SER A 37 17.60 4.40 6.86
C SER A 37 18.44 4.05 5.65
N GLY A 38 18.20 4.80 4.57
CA GLY A 38 18.97 4.74 3.34
C GLY A 38 18.48 3.74 2.29
N CYS A 39 17.30 3.12 2.43
CA CYS A 39 16.72 2.33 1.34
C CYS A 39 16.19 3.26 0.23
N ARG A 40 17.04 3.48 -0.77
CA ARG A 40 16.82 4.30 -1.99
C ARG A 40 15.86 3.65 -3.00
N THR A 41 14.80 2.99 -2.54
CA THR A 41 13.88 2.41 -3.51
C THR A 41 12.91 3.47 -4.03
N THR A 42 12.74 3.52 -5.34
CA THR A 42 11.84 4.47 -5.97
C THR A 42 10.41 3.92 -6.04
N ALA A 43 9.42 4.80 -6.17
CA ALA A 43 8.04 4.38 -6.44
C ALA A 43 7.96 3.48 -7.68
N GLY A 44 8.79 3.74 -8.70
CA GLY A 44 8.89 2.94 -9.92
C GLY A 44 9.29 1.49 -9.66
N GLU A 45 10.34 1.27 -8.87
CA GLU A 45 10.82 -0.08 -8.52
C GLU A 45 9.78 -0.88 -7.73
N LEU A 46 9.08 -0.24 -6.78
CA LEU A 46 8.01 -0.89 -6.02
C LEU A 46 6.84 -1.27 -6.92
N MET A 47 6.46 -0.37 -7.84
CA MET A 47 5.40 -0.67 -8.81
C MET A 47 5.81 -1.80 -9.75
N GLU A 48 7.04 -1.84 -10.25
CA GLU A 48 7.52 -2.90 -11.13
C GLU A 48 7.54 -4.25 -10.41
N HIS A 49 8.01 -4.29 -9.16
CA HIS A 49 7.95 -5.49 -8.32
C HIS A 49 6.51 -5.97 -8.08
N CYS A 50 5.59 -5.04 -7.81
CA CYS A 50 4.17 -5.34 -7.70
C CYS A 50 3.62 -5.87 -9.02
N ARG A 51 3.93 -5.28 -10.18
CA ARG A 51 3.45 -5.76 -11.49
C ARG A 51 4.02 -7.13 -11.87
N ALA A 52 5.24 -7.45 -11.44
CA ALA A 52 5.84 -8.76 -11.68
C ALA A 52 5.20 -9.87 -10.84
N THR A 53 4.61 -9.53 -9.69
CA THR A 53 4.09 -10.51 -8.71
C THR A 53 2.56 -10.56 -8.63
N LEU A 54 1.89 -9.42 -8.81
CA LEU A 54 0.45 -9.23 -8.66
C LEU A 54 -0.24 -9.14 -10.03
N ALA A 55 -1.53 -9.45 -10.07
CA ALA A 55 -2.33 -9.21 -11.26
C ALA A 55 -2.49 -7.69 -11.52
N GLY A 56 -2.68 -7.30 -12.78
CA GLY A 56 -2.76 -5.88 -13.16
C GLY A 56 -3.81 -5.06 -12.39
N PHE A 57 -4.91 -5.69 -11.95
CA PHE A 57 -5.95 -5.05 -11.14
C PHE A 57 -5.62 -4.94 -9.64
N GLU A 58 -4.71 -5.80 -9.14
CA GLU A 58 -4.19 -5.78 -7.77
C GLU A 58 -2.99 -4.83 -7.63
N CYS A 59 -2.35 -4.47 -8.74
CA CYS A 59 -1.23 -3.55 -8.74
C CYS A 59 -1.67 -2.16 -8.23
N PRO A 60 -0.94 -1.56 -7.29
CA PRO A 60 -1.21 -0.19 -6.85
C PRO A 60 -1.06 0.78 -8.04
N LYS A 61 -1.88 1.83 -8.02
CA LYS A 61 -1.86 2.89 -9.03
C LYS A 61 -0.78 3.94 -8.77
N ASP A 62 -0.44 4.16 -7.51
CA ASP A 62 0.58 5.10 -7.07
C ASP A 62 1.15 4.67 -5.72
N VAL A 63 2.36 5.14 -5.39
CA VAL A 63 3.09 4.84 -4.16
C VAL A 63 3.56 6.13 -3.53
N LEU A 64 3.01 6.43 -2.35
CA LEU A 64 3.37 7.60 -1.55
C LEU A 64 4.28 7.21 -0.39
N PHE A 65 5.38 7.93 -0.23
CA PHE A 65 6.24 7.82 0.93
C PHE A 65 5.81 8.84 1.98
N VAL A 66 5.59 8.36 3.21
CA VAL A 66 5.22 9.19 4.36
C VAL A 66 6.19 8.92 5.51
N ASP A 67 6.47 9.95 6.30
CA ASP A 67 7.41 9.85 7.42
C ASP A 67 6.93 8.87 8.51
N SER A 68 5.61 8.77 8.68
CA SER A 68 4.99 7.89 9.66
C SER A 68 3.59 7.48 9.25
N LEU A 69 3.22 6.22 9.53
CA LEU A 69 1.85 5.76 9.41
C LEU A 69 1.04 6.15 10.66
N PRO A 70 -0.24 6.55 10.51
CA PRO A 70 -1.10 6.81 11.65
C PRO A 70 -1.42 5.50 12.35
N GLU A 71 -0.87 5.30 13.54
CA GLU A 71 -1.05 4.10 14.35
C GLU A 71 -1.81 4.39 15.64
N THR A 72 -2.42 3.36 16.22
CA THR A 72 -2.93 3.43 17.59
C THR A 72 -1.77 3.33 18.59
N VAL A 73 -2.04 3.63 19.87
CA VAL A 73 -1.10 3.39 20.98
C VAL A 73 -0.61 1.93 21.04
N GLY A 74 -1.35 0.98 20.46
CA GLY A 74 -0.96 -0.42 20.34
C GLY A 74 -0.32 -0.81 19.00
N GLY A 75 0.18 0.14 18.21
CA GLY A 75 0.90 -0.10 16.96
C GLY A 75 0.04 -0.60 15.80
N LYS A 76 -1.30 -0.47 15.88
CA LYS A 76 -2.19 -0.86 14.78
C LYS A 76 -2.36 0.32 13.82
N VAL A 77 -2.02 0.12 12.55
CA VAL A 77 -2.24 1.11 11.49
C VAL A 77 -3.73 1.40 11.33
N LEU A 78 -4.08 2.68 11.38
CA LEU A 78 -5.43 3.21 11.23
C LEU A 78 -5.74 3.50 9.76
N LYS A 79 -6.06 2.45 8.99
CA LYS A 79 -6.38 2.54 7.55
C LYS A 79 -7.47 3.55 7.20
N TYR A 80 -8.44 3.81 8.09
CA TYR A 80 -9.49 4.82 7.84
C TYR A 80 -8.93 6.25 7.79
N ARG A 81 -7.91 6.57 8.61
CA ARG A 81 -7.26 7.89 8.60
C ARG A 81 -6.44 8.07 7.34
N LEU A 82 -5.78 7.01 6.87
CA LEU A 82 -5.07 7.02 5.59
C LEU A 82 -6.03 7.28 4.42
N ARG A 83 -7.19 6.62 4.40
CA ARG A 83 -8.23 6.87 3.39
C ARG A 83 -8.71 8.32 3.42
N GLN A 84 -8.95 8.88 4.60
CA GLN A 84 -9.36 10.29 4.73
C GLN A 84 -8.28 11.27 4.30
N ALA A 85 -7.01 11.02 4.64
CA ALA A 85 -5.88 11.88 4.28
C ALA A 85 -5.60 11.89 2.77
N HIS A 86 -5.94 10.80 2.06
CA HIS A 86 -5.65 10.63 0.63
C HIS A 86 -6.91 10.45 -0.24
N ASP A 87 -8.09 10.82 0.26
CA ASP A 87 -9.38 10.60 -0.41
C ASP A 87 -9.43 11.24 -1.81
N GLY A 88 -8.77 12.39 -1.98
CA GLY A 88 -8.68 13.14 -3.23
C GLY A 88 -7.45 12.85 -4.09
N HIS A 89 -6.57 11.94 -3.68
CA HIS A 89 -5.26 11.76 -4.32
C HIS A 89 -5.37 11.36 -5.80
N PHE A 90 -6.37 10.53 -6.13
CA PHE A 90 -6.61 10.07 -7.49
C PHE A 90 -7.66 10.89 -8.25
N THR A 91 -8.39 11.79 -7.59
CA THR A 91 -9.44 12.60 -8.24
C THR A 91 -8.91 13.93 -8.80
N ALA A 92 -7.72 14.38 -8.37
CA ALA A 92 -7.09 15.62 -8.86
C ALA A 92 -6.43 15.48 -10.25
N HIS A 93 -6.42 14.28 -10.85
CA HIS A 93 -5.81 14.00 -12.16
C HIS A 93 -6.85 13.71 -13.26
N ALA A 94 -8.01 14.39 -13.22
CA ALA A 94 -9.00 14.39 -14.29
C ALA A 94 -8.95 15.70 -15.10
#